data_AF-A0A0R3PE27-F1
#
_entry.id   AF-A0A0R3PE27-F1
#
_cell.length_a   1.000
_cell.length_b   1.000
_cell.length_c   1.000
_cell.angle_alpha   90.00
_cell.angle_beta   90.00
_cell.angle_gamma   90.00
#
_symmetry.space_group_name_H-M   'P 1'
#
loop_
_entity.id
_entity.type
_entity.pdbx_description
1 polymer ?
#
loop_
_entity_poly.entity_id
_entity_poly.type
_entity_poly.pdbx_seq_one_letter_code
_entity_poly.pdbx_strand_id
1 'polypeptide(L)'
;MNFSQELEECGFFEGYTLQRFVIITVFSMVSIFGILANMLLMAVFWRTLPSSVYLACLSSMDMLICLTYLLLFGVDAGFVYLRNKTLFFLYHRYIIPIFFIAKTVQFAIPFLLILITLERYVWTTREKTRFVSPQS
;
A
#
# COMPACT_ATOMS: atom_id res chain seq x y z
N MET A 1 13.04 22.38 34.47
CA MET A 1 13.83 21.59 33.50
C MET A 1 13.12 20.26 33.32
N ASN A 2 12.47 20.07 32.16
CA ASN A 2 11.66 18.89 31.87
C ASN A 2 12.57 17.73 31.48
N PHE A 3 12.85 16.85 32.44
CA PHE A 3 13.59 15.60 32.24
C PHE A 3 12.98 14.72 31.14
N SER A 4 11.67 14.87 30.87
CA SER A 4 10.95 14.22 29.78
C SER A 4 11.44 14.59 28.39
N GLN A 5 11.88 15.84 28.17
CA GLN A 5 12.33 16.30 26.84
C GLN A 5 13.74 15.77 26.52
N GLU A 6 14.65 15.78 27.48
CA GLU A 6 16.03 15.30 27.30
C GLU A 6 16.06 13.79 27.01
N LEU A 7 15.13 13.01 27.60
CA LEU A 7 15.00 11.57 27.33
C LEU A 7 14.45 11.30 25.92
N GLU A 8 13.53 12.14 25.44
CA GLU A 8 12.95 12.07 24.09
C GLU A 8 13.99 12.47 23.02
N GLU A 9 14.89 13.40 23.35
CA GLU A 9 15.96 13.88 22.46
C GLU A 9 17.16 12.93 22.40
N CYS A 10 17.51 12.26 23.51
CA CYS A 10 18.60 11.27 23.55
C CYS A 10 18.19 9.94 22.87
N GLY A 11 16.93 9.51 22.98
CA GLY A 11 16.39 8.37 22.22
C GLY A 11 16.24 8.63 20.71
N PHE A 12 16.29 9.91 20.29
CA PHE A 12 16.20 10.33 18.89
C PHE A 12 17.49 10.06 18.09
N PHE A 13 18.65 10.05 18.77
CA PHE A 13 19.96 9.80 18.15
C PHE A 13 20.36 8.31 18.14
N GLU A 14 19.90 7.50 19.11
CA GLU A 14 20.22 6.07 19.20
C GLU A 14 19.28 5.18 18.35
N GLY A 15 18.13 5.70 17.90
CA GLY A 15 17.00 4.89 17.39
C GLY A 15 16.88 4.72 15.87
N TYR A 16 17.70 5.38 15.05
CA TYR A 16 17.61 5.30 13.59
C TYR A 16 18.85 4.63 13.00
N THR A 17 18.87 3.31 13.00
CA THR A 17 19.97 2.55 12.38
C THR A 17 20.07 2.90 10.88
N LEU A 18 21.29 3.02 10.36
CA LEU A 18 21.53 3.23 8.92
C LEU A 18 20.76 2.22 8.06
N GLN A 19 20.62 1.00 8.56
CA GLN A 19 19.82 -0.05 7.94
C GLN A 19 18.35 0.36 7.76
N ARG A 20 17.69 0.89 8.81
CA ARG A 20 16.29 1.33 8.74
C ARG A 20 16.13 2.48 7.73
N PHE A 21 17.08 3.41 7.71
CA PHE A 21 17.09 4.50 6.74
C PHE A 21 17.18 4.01 5.30
N VAL A 22 18.18 3.19 4.97
CA VAL A 22 18.38 2.68 3.61
C VAL A 22 17.16 1.90 3.13
N ILE A 23 16.59 1.05 3.98
CA ILE A 23 15.38 0.28 3.66
C ILE A 23 14.22 1.25 3.36
N ILE A 24 13.93 2.20 4.26
CA ILE A 24 12.81 3.13 4.08
C ILE A 24 12.99 3.96 2.81
N THR A 25 14.20 4.45 2.51
CA THR A 25 14.45 5.25 1.32
C THR A 25 14.24 4.44 0.04
N VAL A 26 14.80 3.23 -0.05
CA VAL A 26 14.68 2.37 -1.24
C VAL A 26 13.22 1.98 -1.47
N PHE A 27 12.53 1.51 -0.44
CA PHE A 27 11.13 1.11 -0.55
C PHE A 27 10.18 2.30 -0.78
N SER A 28 10.53 3.51 -0.33
CA SER A 28 9.77 4.71 -0.68
C SER A 28 9.83 5.01 -2.17
N MET A 29 10.99 4.83 -2.82
CA MET A 29 11.11 4.97 -4.27
C MET A 29 10.27 3.92 -5.01
N VAL A 30 10.32 2.66 -4.56
CA VAL A 30 9.49 1.57 -5.09
C VAL A 30 8.00 1.90 -4.91
N SER A 31 7.62 2.45 -3.76
CA SER A 31 6.25 2.84 -3.47
C SER A 31 5.74 3.95 -4.39
N ILE A 32 6.56 4.98 -4.65
CA ILE A 32 6.21 6.04 -5.61
C ILE A 32 5.97 5.45 -7.00
N PHE A 33 6.87 4.56 -7.45
CA PHE A 33 6.69 3.86 -8.72
C PHE A 33 5.42 3.01 -8.74
N GLY A 34 5.13 2.30 -7.64
CA GLY A 34 3.92 1.51 -7.46
C GLY A 34 2.64 2.35 -7.53
N ILE A 35 2.64 3.54 -6.94
CA ILE A 35 1.51 4.48 -7.04
C ILE A 35 1.28 4.90 -8.50
N LEU A 36 2.34 5.27 -9.22
CA LEU A 36 2.23 5.68 -10.63
C LEU A 36 1.74 4.53 -11.52
N ALA A 37 2.31 3.34 -11.35
CA ALA A 37 1.93 2.15 -12.13
C ALA A 37 0.48 1.74 -11.88
N ASN A 38 0.06 1.67 -10.60
CA ASN A 38 -1.32 1.30 -10.26
C ASN A 38 -2.32 2.40 -10.62
N MET A 39 -1.94 3.67 -10.59
CA MET A 39 -2.78 4.77 -11.08
C MET A 39 -3.01 4.66 -12.60
N LEU A 40 -1.96 4.36 -13.38
CA LEU A 40 -2.09 4.10 -14.81
C LEU A 40 -3.00 2.89 -15.08
N LEU A 41 -2.83 1.81 -14.32
CA LEU A 41 -3.64 0.60 -14.46
C LEU A 41 -5.12 0.88 -14.17
N MET A 42 -5.40 1.67 -13.14
CA MET A 42 -6.75 2.15 -12.82
C MET A 42 -7.35 2.98 -13.97
N ALA A 43 -6.56 3.88 -14.57
CA ALA A 43 -7.01 4.68 -15.71
C ALA A 43 -7.34 3.82 -16.94
N VAL A 44 -6.58 2.74 -17.17
CA VAL A 44 -6.86 1.77 -18.23
C VAL A 44 -8.15 0.99 -17.94
N PHE A 45 -8.34 0.51 -16.72
CA PHE A 45 -9.56 -0.22 -16.34
C PHE A 45 -10.81 0.66 -16.39
N TRP A 46 -10.69 1.94 -16.04
CA TRP A 46 -11.80 2.90 -16.15
C TRP A 46 -12.33 3.03 -17.57
N ARG A 47 -11.46 2.87 -18.58
CA ARG A 47 -11.87 2.90 -19.99
C ARG A 47 -12.39 1.57 -20.52
N THR A 48 -12.22 0.47 -19.80
CA THR A 48 -12.38 -0.90 -20.34
C THR A 48 -13.41 -1.74 -19.54
N LEU A 49 -14.62 -1.20 -19.30
CA LEU A 49 -15.78 -1.84 -18.64
C LEU A 49 -15.97 -3.36 -18.97
N PRO A 50 -16.75 -4.17 -18.21
CA PRO A 50 -16.92 -4.37 -16.77
C PRO A 50 -16.23 -5.67 -16.26
N SER A 51 -15.43 -6.36 -17.08
CA SER A 51 -14.84 -7.66 -16.73
C SER A 51 -13.65 -7.59 -15.77
N SER A 52 -13.27 -6.40 -15.32
CA SER A 52 -12.04 -6.16 -14.56
C SER A 52 -12.27 -5.66 -13.13
N VAL A 53 -13.49 -5.73 -12.59
CA VAL A 53 -13.82 -5.19 -11.25
C VAL A 53 -12.88 -5.72 -10.16
N TYR A 54 -12.58 -7.02 -10.17
CA TYR A 54 -11.65 -7.60 -9.20
C TYR A 54 -10.21 -7.13 -9.40
N LEU A 55 -9.76 -6.96 -10.65
CA LEU A 55 -8.43 -6.40 -10.97
C LEU A 55 -8.33 -4.91 -10.64
N ALA A 56 -9.39 -4.14 -10.85
CA ALA A 56 -9.46 -2.73 -10.51
C ALA A 56 -9.47 -2.55 -8.98
N CYS A 57 -10.18 -3.42 -8.25
CA CYS A 57 -10.14 -3.46 -6.80
C CYS A 57 -8.74 -3.86 -6.29
N LEU A 58 -8.06 -4.81 -6.93
CA LEU A 58 -6.68 -5.14 -6.60
C LEU A 58 -5.75 -3.93 -6.81
N SER A 59 -5.85 -3.27 -7.97
CA SER A 59 -5.06 -2.08 -8.28
C SER A 59 -5.31 -0.92 -7.30
N SER A 60 -6.54 -0.78 -6.78
CA SER A 60 -6.85 0.23 -5.78
C SER A 60 -6.28 -0.11 -4.40
N MET A 61 -6.30 -1.38 -4.01
CA MET A 61 -5.64 -1.86 -2.79
C MET A 61 -4.12 -1.71 -2.89
N ASP A 62 -3.52 -1.96 -4.05
CA ASP A 62 -2.09 -1.77 -4.28
C ASP A 62 -1.70 -0.28 -4.25
N MET A 63 -2.53 0.62 -4.80
CA MET A 63 -2.33 2.06 -4.59
C MET A 63 -2.41 2.44 -3.10
N LEU A 64 -3.40 1.90 -2.38
CA LEU A 64 -3.65 2.24 -0.98
C LEU A 64 -2.52 1.73 -0.07
N ILE A 65 -1.96 0.54 -0.32
CA ILE A 65 -0.82 0.04 0.45
C ILE A 65 0.45 0.85 0.18
N CYS A 66 0.72 1.24 -1.08
CA CYS A 66 1.84 2.10 -1.40
C CYS A 66 1.70 3.50 -0.76
N LEU A 67 0.48 4.08 -0.81
CA LEU A 67 0.20 5.37 -0.20
C LEU A 67 0.36 5.32 1.33
N THR A 68 -0.20 4.30 1.99
CA THR A 68 -0.06 4.14 3.45
C THR A 68 1.40 3.90 3.83
N TYR A 69 2.18 3.16 3.03
CA TYR A 69 3.62 3.00 3.24
C TYR A 69 4.36 4.35 3.23
N LEU A 70 4.10 5.21 2.25
CA LEU A 70 4.71 6.56 2.19
C LEU A 70 4.27 7.43 3.37
N LEU A 71 3.00 7.36 3.78
CA LEU A 71 2.48 8.12 4.92
C LEU A 71 3.06 7.67 6.26
N LEU A 72 3.31 6.38 6.43
CA LEU A 72 3.90 5.79 7.64
C LEU A 72 5.41 5.98 7.71
N PHE A 73 6.14 5.67 6.64
CA PHE A 73 7.61 5.65 6.66
C PHE A 73 8.25 6.84 5.95
N GLY A 74 7.64 7.32 4.86
CA GLY A 74 8.13 8.49 4.13
C GLY A 74 7.99 9.78 4.95
N VAL A 75 6.86 9.97 5.64
CA VAL A 75 6.66 11.13 6.51
C VAL A 75 7.49 11.04 7.79
N ASP A 76 7.73 9.84 8.33
CA ASP A 76 8.65 9.61 9.46
C ASP A 76 10.05 10.13 9.13
N ALA A 77 10.58 9.81 7.94
CA ALA A 77 11.84 10.33 7.44
C ALA A 77 11.80 11.86 7.20
N GLY A 78 10.68 12.38 6.69
CA GLY A 78 10.48 13.81 6.48
C GLY A 78 10.45 14.62 7.78
N PHE A 79 9.86 14.08 8.84
CA PHE A 79 9.82 14.71 10.17
C PHE A 79 11.23 14.86 10.77
N VAL A 80 12.04 13.81 10.68
CA VAL A 80 13.44 13.84 11.14
C VAL A 80 14.21 14.98 10.48
N TYR A 81 13.92 15.26 9.20
CA TYR A 81 14.60 16.32 8.45
C TYR A 81 14.07 17.74 8.75
N LEU A 82 12.76 17.90 8.93
CA LEU A 82 12.14 19.22 9.08
C LEU A 82 12.18 19.79 10.52
N ARG A 83 12.43 18.97 11.55
CA ARG A 83 12.45 19.34 13.00
C ARG A 83 11.32 20.30 13.43
N ASN A 84 10.12 20.14 12.87
CA ASN A 84 8.99 21.02 13.14
C ASN A 84 7.98 20.39 14.11
N LYS A 85 7.71 21.09 15.23
CA LYS A 85 6.82 20.62 16.32
C LYS A 85 5.36 20.45 15.90
N THR A 86 4.86 21.26 14.96
CA THR A 86 3.45 21.17 14.52
C THR A 86 3.21 19.91 13.69
N LEU A 87 4.20 19.51 12.87
CA LEU A 87 4.14 18.30 12.06
C LEU A 87 4.14 17.03 12.93
N PHE A 88 4.84 17.06 14.06
CA PHE A 88 4.90 15.97 15.02
C PHE A 88 3.53 15.63 15.63
N PHE A 89 2.79 16.66 16.07
CA PHE A 89 1.47 16.44 16.68
C PHE A 89 0.48 15.88 15.66
N LEU A 90 0.53 16.37 14.42
CA LEU A 90 -0.30 15.86 13.34
C LEU A 90 0.04 14.41 13.01
N TYR A 91 1.33 14.07 12.91
CA TYR A 91 1.84 12.72 12.70
C TYR A 91 1.33 11.73 13.74
N HIS A 92 1.48 12.07 15.02
CA HIS A 92 1.05 11.22 16.11
C HIS A 92 -0.47 10.98 16.12
N ARG A 93 -1.27 11.94 15.65
CA ARG A 93 -2.73 11.81 15.54
C ARG A 93 -3.15 10.85 14.43
N TYR A 94 -2.47 10.86 13.28
CA TYR A 94 -2.88 10.06 12.12
C TYR A 94 -2.17 8.70 12.00
N ILE A 95 -1.05 8.48 12.70
CA ILE A 95 -0.27 7.24 12.54
C ILE A 95 -1.07 5.98 12.86
N ILE A 96 -1.89 6.03 13.92
CA ILE A 96 -2.73 4.91 14.38
C ILE A 96 -3.76 4.50 13.31
N PRO A 97 -4.62 5.41 12.79
CA PRO A 97 -5.59 5.02 11.78
C PRO A 97 -4.93 4.56 10.47
N ILE A 98 -3.83 5.20 10.04
CA ILE A 98 -3.12 4.77 8.82
C ILE A 98 -2.52 3.37 8.98
N PHE A 99 -1.93 3.07 10.13
CA PHE A 99 -1.41 1.73 10.43
C PHE A 99 -2.51 0.67 10.40
N PHE A 100 -3.67 0.98 10.97
CA PHE A 100 -4.83 0.09 10.93
C PHE A 100 -5.27 -0.19 9.48
N ILE A 101 -5.42 0.86 8.66
CA ILE A 101 -5.77 0.73 7.25
C ILE A 101 -4.74 -0.14 6.50
N ALA A 102 -3.44 0.11 6.72
CA ALA A 102 -2.39 -0.67 6.08
C ALA A 102 -2.50 -2.17 6.40
N LYS A 103 -2.81 -2.53 7.65
CA LYS A 103 -3.03 -3.92 8.06
C LYS A 103 -4.29 -4.52 7.45
N THR A 104 -5.39 -3.77 7.40
CA THR A 104 -6.63 -4.21 6.74
C THR A 104 -6.40 -4.47 5.25
N VAL A 105 -5.68 -3.58 4.56
CA VAL A 105 -5.36 -3.73 3.13
C VAL A 105 -4.46 -4.93 2.90
N GLN A 106 -3.41 -5.13 3.73
CA GLN A 106 -2.55 -6.31 3.67
C GLN A 106 -3.33 -7.62 3.82
N PHE A 107 -4.37 -7.62 4.66
CA PHE A 107 -5.25 -8.76 4.80
C PHE A 107 -6.19 -8.93 3.60
N ALA A 108 -6.70 -7.84 3.02
CA ALA A 108 -7.65 -7.88 1.90
C ALA A 108 -7.04 -8.33 0.56
N ILE A 109 -5.79 -7.93 0.27
CA ILE A 109 -5.08 -8.28 -0.99
C ILE A 109 -5.10 -9.79 -1.29
N PRO A 110 -4.70 -10.70 -0.38
CA PRO A 110 -4.70 -12.13 -0.67
C PRO A 110 -6.10 -12.69 -0.95
N PHE A 111 -7.15 -12.19 -0.30
CA PHE A 111 -8.53 -12.63 -0.63
C PHE A 111 -8.93 -12.21 -2.03
N LEU A 112 -8.59 -10.99 -2.45
CA LEU A 112 -8.84 -10.52 -3.82
C LEU A 112 -8.09 -11.37 -4.85
N LEU A 113 -6.82 -11.73 -4.58
CA LEU A 113 -6.05 -12.61 -5.45
C LEU A 113 -6.68 -13.99 -5.63
N ILE A 114 -7.23 -14.57 -4.55
CA ILE A 114 -7.96 -15.85 -4.61
C ILE A 114 -9.21 -15.70 -5.50
N LEU A 115 -10.00 -14.64 -5.30
CA LEU A 115 -11.19 -14.39 -6.12
C LEU A 115 -10.87 -14.21 -7.61
N ILE A 116 -9.81 -13.47 -7.94
CA ILE A 116 -9.34 -13.30 -9.32
C ILE A 116 -8.94 -14.64 -9.93
N THR A 117 -8.27 -15.49 -9.16
CA THR A 117 -7.85 -16.82 -9.61
C THR A 117 -9.06 -17.72 -9.86
N LEU A 118 -10.06 -17.68 -8.98
CA LEU A 118 -11.31 -18.42 -9.13
C LEU A 118 -12.10 -17.95 -10.36
N GLU A 119 -12.21 -16.64 -10.57
CA GLU A 119 -12.85 -16.07 -11.75
C GLU A 119 -12.20 -16.59 -13.04
N ARG A 120 -10.86 -16.53 -13.13
CA ARG A 120 -10.10 -17.05 -14.28
C ARG A 120 -10.26 -18.56 -14.46
N TYR A 121 -10.31 -19.31 -13.37
CA TYR A 121 -10.52 -20.76 -13.40
C TYR A 121 -11.91 -21.12 -13.95
N VAL A 122 -12.95 -20.43 -13.47
CA VAL A 122 -14.34 -20.61 -13.94
C VAL A 122 -14.47 -20.23 -15.42
N TRP A 123 -13.85 -19.12 -15.83
CA TRP A 123 -13.83 -18.69 -17.22
C TRP A 123 -13.25 -19.78 -18.14
N THR A 124 -12.04 -20.26 -17.80
CA THR A 124 -11.33 -21.29 -18.57
C THR A 124 -12.10 -22.61 -18.63
N THR A 125 -12.73 -23.01 -17.51
CA THR A 125 -13.50 -24.25 -17.45
C THR A 125 -14.76 -24.17 -18.30
N ARG A 126 -15.49 -23.05 -18.24
CA ARG A 126 -16.68 -22.81 -19.08
C ARG A 126 -16.34 -22.79 -20.56
N GLU A 127 -15.17 -22.28 -20.92
CA GLU A 127 -14.68 -22.30 -22.29
C GLU A 127 -14.41 -23.73 -22.78
N LYS A 128 -13.73 -24.55 -21.97
CA LYS A 128 -13.54 -25.99 -22.26
C LYS A 128 -14.86 -26.74 -22.42
N THR A 129 -15.85 -26.50 -21.58
CA THR A 129 -17.17 -27.14 -21.72
C THR A 129 -17.86 -26.75 -23.03
N ARG A 130 -17.71 -25.49 -23.48
CA ARG A 130 -18.24 -25.03 -24.78
C ARG A 130 -17.58 -25.71 -25.97
N PHE A 131 -16.29 -26.03 -25.90
CA PHE A 131 -15.57 -26.74 -26.96
C PHE A 131 -15.84 -28.25 -27.00
N VAL A 132 -16.21 -28.87 -25.88
CA VAL A 132 -16.53 -30.31 -25.81
C VAL A 132 -17.99 -30.61 -26.21
N SER A 133 -18.85 -29.59 -26.27
CA SER A 133 -20.16 -29.64 -26.90
C SER A 133 -20.19 -28.91 -28.25
N PRO A 134 -19.46 -29.35 -29.31
CA PRO A 134 -19.90 -29.00 -30.64
C PRO A 134 -21.28 -29.61 -30.85
N GLN A 135 -22.18 -28.82 -31.43
CA GLN A 135 -23.60 -29.07 -31.55
C GLN A 135 -23.94 -30.51 -32.01
N SER A 136 -25.01 -31.02 -31.40
CA SER A 136 -25.97 -32.05 -31.90
C SER A 136 -25.69 -32.71 -33.24
#